data_AF-A0A961FLB4-F1
#
_entry.id   AF-A0A961FLB4-F1
#
_cell.length_a   1.000
_cell.length_b   1.000
_cell.length_c   1.000
_cell.angle_alpha   90.00
_cell.angle_beta   90.00
_cell.angle_gamma   90.00
#
_symmetry.space_group_name_H-M   'P 1'
#
loop_
_entity.id
_entity.type
_entity.pdbx_description
1 polymer ?
#
loop_
_entity_poly.entity_id
_entity_poly.type
_entity_poly.pdbx_seq_one_letter_code
_entity_poly.pdbx_strand_id
1 'polypeptide(L)' 'MSLKHFHIVFLFFAILCDSGFWLWTRMAPDVAARVGAQGLGMIAGWTSLLLVIYGVWYVTKKCRTIIIG' A
#
# COMPACT_ATOMS: atom_id res chain seq x y z
N MET A 1 -20.86 2.23 -6.68
CA MET A 1 -20.17 1.29 -5.75
C MET A 1 -20.32 1.82 -4.33
N SER A 2 -20.47 0.95 -3.33
CA SER A 2 -20.42 1.36 -1.92
C SER A 2 -19.06 1.98 -1.60
N LEU A 3 -19.04 3.09 -0.86
CA LEU A 3 -17.82 3.78 -0.41
C LEU A 3 -16.80 2.82 0.22
N LYS A 4 -17.28 1.78 0.90
CA LYS A 4 -16.46 0.71 1.49
C LYS A 4 -15.67 -0.07 0.44
N HIS A 5 -16.36 -0.48 -0.62
CA HIS A 5 -15.79 -1.35 -1.65
C HIS A 5 -14.72 -0.61 -2.44
N PHE A 6 -14.99 0.67 -2.76
CA PHE A 6 -14.00 1.56 -3.34
C PHE A 6 -12.76 1.70 -2.44
N HIS A 7 -12.96 1.96 -1.15
CA HIS A 7 -11.85 2.16 -0.20
C HIS A 7 -10.98 0.91 -0.06
N ILE A 8 -11.59 -0.28 0.01
CA ILE A 8 -10.86 -1.55 0.11
C ILE A 8 -10.06 -1.82 -1.16
N VAL A 9 -10.67 -1.64 -2.34
CA VAL A 9 -9.99 -1.85 -3.63
C VAL A 9 -8.86 -0.85 -3.80
N PHE A 10 -9.09 0.42 -3.47
CA PHE A 10 -8.05 1.45 -3.48
C PHE A 10 -6.88 1.07 -2.58
N LEU A 11 -7.15 0.66 -1.34
CA LEU A 11 -6.11 0.28 -0.39
C LEU A 11 -5.31 -0.94 -0.87
N PHE A 12 -5.99 -1.91 -1.46
CA PHE A 12 -5.35 -3.10 -2.03
C PHE A 12 -4.36 -2.72 -3.14
N PHE A 13 -4.78 -1.88 -4.09
CA PHE A 13 -3.91 -1.41 -5.16
C PHE A 13 -2.77 -0.52 -4.65
N ALA A 14 -3.01 0.33 -3.65
CA ALA A 14 -1.98 1.14 -3.03
C ALA A 14 -0.87 0.26 -2.41
N ILE A 15 -1.26 -0.74 -1.62
CA ILE A 15 -0.32 -1.71 -1.03
C ILE A 15 0.44 -2.47 -2.12
N LEU A 16 -0.25 -2.94 -3.17
CA LEU A 16 0.37 -3.71 -4.25
C LEU A 16 1.38 -2.88 -5.05
N CYS A 17 1.06 -1.61 -5.34
CA CYS A 17 1.96 -0.69 -6.03
C CYS A 17 3.17 -0.32 -5.17
N ASP A 18 2.98 0.03 -3.90
CA ASP A 18 4.09 0.41 -3.01
C ASP A 18 5.01 -0.78 -2.72
N SER A 19 4.44 -1.96 -2.46
CA SER A 19 5.23 -3.19 -2.26
C SER A 19 5.93 -3.65 -3.53
N GLY A 20 5.28 -3.55 -4.70
CA GLY A 20 5.87 -3.82 -5.99
C GLY A 20 7.02 -2.87 -6.33
N PHE A 21 6.86 -1.57 -6.03
CA PHE A 21 7.92 -0.58 -6.20
C PHE A 21 9.09 -0.84 -5.25
N TRP A 22 8.82 -1.12 -3.98
CA TRP A 22 9.85 -1.51 -3.02
C TRP A 22 10.60 -2.77 -3.47
N LEU A 23 9.89 -3.82 -3.90
CA LEU A 23 10.48 -5.05 -4.40
C LEU A 23 11.34 -4.79 -5.65
N TRP A 24 10.85 -3.98 -6.59
CA TRP A 24 11.61 -3.58 -7.78
C TRP A 24 12.91 -2.87 -7.41
N THR A 25 12.88 -1.93 -6.46
CA THR A 25 14.11 -1.24 -6.00
C THR A 25 15.12 -2.19 -5.34
N ARG A 26 14.68 -3.34 -4.82
CA ARG A 26 15.54 -4.40 -4.27
C ARG A 26 16.06 -5.37 -5.34
N MET A 27 15.28 -5.65 -6.38
CA MET A 27 15.66 -6.55 -7.47
C MET A 27 16.62 -5.90 -8.47
N ALA A 28 16.49 -4.59 -8.69
CA ALA A 28 17.35 -3.83 -9.61
C ALA A 28 17.96 -2.60 -8.92
N PRO A 29 18.81 -2.78 -7.89
CA PRO A 29 19.34 -1.68 -7.09
C PRO A 29 20.19 -0.72 -7.92
N ASP A 30 20.92 -1.21 -8.92
CA ASP A 30 21.74 -0.37 -9.80
C ASP A 30 20.90 0.57 -10.67
N VAL A 31 19.77 0.08 -11.18
CA VAL A 31 18.82 0.90 -11.96
C VAL A 31 18.13 1.90 -11.04
N ALA A 32 17.68 1.46 -9.86
CA ALA A 32 17.05 2.31 -8.87
C ALA A 32 17.99 3.42 -8.37
N ALA A 33 19.28 3.15 -8.19
CA ALA A 33 20.29 4.14 -7.84
C ALA A 33 20.51 5.16 -8.97
N ARG A 34 20.59 4.69 -10.23
CA ARG A 34 20.75 5.56 -11.41
C ARG A 34 19.60 6.55 -11.58
N VAL A 35 18.37 6.16 -11.26
CA VAL A 35 17.20 7.05 -11.36
C VAL A 35 16.90 7.80 -10.05
N GLY A 36 17.77 7.70 -9.03
CA GLY A 36 17.56 8.33 -7.72
C GLY A 36 16.40 7.76 -6.90
N ALA A 37 15.85 6.61 -7.31
CA ALA A 37 14.70 5.97 -6.66
C ALA A 37 15.08 5.13 -5.43
N GLN A 38 16.36 4.97 -5.11
CA GLN A 38 16.81 4.10 -4.02
C GLN A 38 16.26 4.54 -2.64
N GLY A 39 16.24 5.84 -2.37
CA GLY A 39 15.62 6.40 -1.16
C GLY A 39 14.09 6.30 -1.17
N LEU A 40 13.47 6.53 -2.34
CA LEU A 40 12.02 6.43 -2.53
C LEU A 40 11.52 4.98 -2.35
N GLY A 41 12.32 4.00 -2.76
CA GLY A 41 12.02 2.58 -2.56
C GLY A 41 11.82 2.26 -1.08
N MET A 42 12.75 2.69 -0.22
CA MET A 42 12.64 2.45 1.22
C MET A 42 11.43 3.14 1.85
N ILE A 43 11.11 4.36 1.41
CA ILE A 43 9.88 5.08 1.83
C ILE A 43 8.64 4.29 1.40
N ALA A 44 8.57 3.84 0.14
CA ALA A 44 7.46 3.04 -0.36
C ALA A 44 7.27 1.73 0.43
N GLY A 45 8.36 1.08 0.83
CA GLY A 45 8.30 -0.11 1.70
C GLY A 45 7.64 0.18 3.05
N TRP A 46 8.03 1.27 3.72
CA TRP A 46 7.42 1.69 4.98
C TRP A 46 5.96 2.13 4.80
N THR A 47 5.65 2.86 3.73
CA THR A 47 4.28 3.27 3.40
C THR A 47 3.39 2.06 3.15
N SER A 48 3.86 1.07 2.38
CA SER A 48 3.16 -0.19 2.17
C SER A 48 2.86 -0.88 3.49
N LEU A 49 3.83 -0.96 4.41
CA LEU A 49 3.65 -1.60 5.72
C LEU A 49 2.57 -0.87 6.54
N LEU A 50 2.62 0.46 6.60
CA LEU A 50 1.62 1.27 7.28
C LEU A 50 0.23 1.12 6.67
N LEU A 51 0.14 1.05 5.34
CA LEU A 51 -1.11 0.82 4.62
C LEU A 51 -1.69 -0.57 4.90
N VAL A 52 -0.85 -1.61 5.01
CA VAL A 52 -1.29 -2.95 5.42
C VAL A 52 -1.87 -2.92 6.83
N ILE A 53 -1.16 -2.31 7.79
CA ILE A 53 -1.63 -2.18 9.18
C ILE A 53 -2.96 -1.42 9.22
N TYR A 54 -3.04 -0.30 8.51
CA TYR A 54 -4.26 0.49 8.38
C TYR A 54 -5.40 -0.31 7.73
N GLY A 55 -5.11 -1.10 6.70
CA GLY A 55 -6.09 -1.94 6.01
C GLY A 55 -6.67 -3.03 6.90
N VAL A 56 -5.81 -3.73 7.64
CA VAL A 56 -6.23 -4.71 8.64
C VAL A 56 -7.09 -4.06 9.71
N TRP A 57 -6.69 -2.89 10.22
CA TRP A 57 -7.49 -2.13 11.17
C TRP A 57 -8.83 -1.68 10.57
N TYR A 58 -8.85 -1.20 9.33
CA TYR A 58 -10.05 -0.75 8.64
C TYR A 58 -11.06 -1.89 8.47
N VAL A 59 -10.60 -3.07 8.04
CA VAL A 59 -11.45 -4.26 7.86
C VAL A 59 -11.95 -4.79 9.20
N THR A 60 -11.10 -4.87 10.22
CA THR A 60 -11.47 -5.46 11.52
C THR A 60 -12.32 -4.55 12.41
N LYS A 61 -12.01 -3.25 12.45
CA LYS A 61 -12.65 -2.28 13.36
C LYS A 61 -13.67 -1.39 12.67
N LYS A 62 -13.43 -0.95 11.43
CA LYS A 62 -14.20 0.10 10.76
C LYS A 62 -15.27 -0.45 9.80
N CYS A 63 -15.01 -1.57 9.12
CA CYS A 63 -16.00 -2.20 8.25
C CYS A 63 -17.23 -2.71 9.02
N ARG A 64 -17.08 -3.12 10.29
CA ARG A 64 -18.19 -3.55 11.17
C ARG A 64 -19.10 -2.41 11.61
N THR A 65 -18.59 -1.18 11.69
CA THR A 65 -19.36 0.00 12.15
C THR A 65 -20.03 0.77 11.03
N ILE A 66 -19.59 0.62 9.79
CA ILE A 66 -20.31 1.18 8.67
C ILE A 66 -21.52 0.27 8.47
N ILE A 67 -22.66 0.68 9.01
CA ILE A 67 -23.96 0.06 8.79
C ILE A 67 -24.16 0.04 7.26
N ILE A 68 -24.19 -1.16 6.67
CA ILE A 68 -24.92 -1.35 5.42
C ILE A 68 -26.35 -1.42 5.92
N GLY A 69 -27.17 -0.44 5.52
CA GLY A 69 -28.61 -0.51 5.74
C GLY A 69 -29.20 -1.77 5.12
#